data_AF-A0A536H5N7-F1
#
_entry.id   AF-A0A536H5N7-F1
#
_cell.length_a   1.000
_cell.length_b   1.000
_cell.length_c   1.000
_cell.angle_alpha   90.00
_cell.angle_beta   90.00
_cell.angle_gamma   90.00
#
_symmetry.space_group_name_H-M   'P 1'
#
loop_
_entity.id
_entity.type
_entity.pdbx_description
1 polymer ?
#
loop_
_entity_poly.entity_id
_entity_poly.type
_entity_poly.pdbx_seq_one_letter_code
_entity_poly.pdbx_strand_id
1 'polypeptide(L)'
;MRIQIRLLAAAGLGFALAACDPTLGLGLPSERVLEDGAANTLTQAKGFDINGTYSTSAGELWAIDVQLVRPNTERATASTGDQKVEAIILGETAYFRGQKFLAARMGSDPLSQNLVKAAGSSWWKGSPSFIPPMKEFTDGAAFRATFLGSANTQRQDHQTVDGQPAVQLSGTRADVFIATTPPYHLLRVHLKKDVVVDAMAGADFHYKDFDRDFRISAPTDVIDFSNLSTLPPIYTVVSVDTSRCARPCVVSALLRNLGGATGAIGPSTVTFSLAAAISGTVLGTCQATVAPDVGYNGTTTVSCSIDVTSQPENAAVVTATASNPGRG
;
A
#
# COMPACT_ATOMS: atom_id res chain seq x y z
N MET A 1 -14.38 -69.77 -56.32
CA MET A 1 -14.43 -70.20 -54.91
C MET A 1 -15.34 -69.22 -54.17
N ARG A 2 -16.40 -69.72 -53.52
CA ARG A 2 -17.44 -68.98 -52.79
C ARG A 2 -16.80 -68.12 -51.67
N ILE A 3 -17.33 -66.96 -51.29
CA ILE A 3 -18.44 -66.79 -50.35
C ILE A 3 -19.08 -65.39 -50.51
N GLN A 4 -20.42 -65.36 -50.53
CA GLN A 4 -21.29 -64.19 -50.36
C GLN A 4 -21.47 -63.85 -48.87
N ILE A 5 -21.74 -62.57 -48.55
CA ILE A 5 -22.75 -62.02 -47.61
C ILE A 5 -22.74 -60.49 -47.86
N ARG A 6 -23.66 -59.89 -48.63
CA ARG A 6 -25.04 -59.42 -48.34
C ARG A 6 -25.17 -58.26 -47.32
N LEU A 7 -25.49 -57.08 -47.89
CA LEU A 7 -26.60 -56.16 -47.56
C LEU A 7 -26.64 -55.42 -46.20
N LEU A 8 -26.62 -54.08 -46.27
CA LEU A 8 -27.66 -53.10 -45.87
C LEU A 8 -27.04 -51.69 -46.06
N ALA A 9 -27.49 -50.84 -46.99
CA ALA A 9 -28.58 -49.85 -46.84
C ALA A 9 -28.35 -48.90 -45.63
N ALA A 10 -28.40 -47.57 -45.70
CA ALA A 10 -29.08 -46.68 -46.62
C ALA A 10 -28.58 -45.23 -46.50
N ALA A 11 -28.92 -44.44 -47.52
CA ALA A 11 -29.23 -43.01 -47.56
C ALA A 11 -28.88 -42.11 -46.36
N GLY A 12 -28.23 -40.99 -46.68
CA GLY A 12 -28.24 -39.78 -45.87
C GLY A 12 -27.70 -38.57 -46.64
N LEU A 13 -28.55 -37.93 -47.45
CA LEU A 13 -28.38 -36.55 -47.93
C LEU A 13 -28.40 -35.57 -46.74
N GLY A 14 -27.63 -34.48 -46.84
CA GLY A 14 -27.72 -33.29 -45.97
C GLY A 14 -26.88 -33.45 -44.69
N PHE A 15 -25.96 -32.55 -44.34
CA PHE A 15 -26.13 -31.10 -44.24
C PHE A 15 -24.88 -30.35 -44.74
N ALA A 16 -25.03 -29.57 -45.80
CA ALA A 16 -24.25 -28.37 -46.04
C ALA A 16 -25.12 -27.17 -45.65
N LEU A 17 -25.21 -26.88 -44.36
CA LEU A 17 -25.85 -25.71 -43.72
C LEU A 17 -25.10 -25.54 -42.38
N ALA A 18 -24.61 -24.39 -41.93
CA ALA A 18 -24.68 -23.03 -42.42
C ALA A 18 -23.44 -22.27 -41.87
N ALA A 19 -22.57 -21.81 -42.75
CA ALA A 19 -21.72 -20.65 -42.49
C ALA A 19 -22.35 -19.48 -43.26
N CYS A 20 -23.55 -19.10 -42.83
CA CYS A 20 -24.17 -17.83 -43.20
C CYS A 20 -24.17 -17.00 -41.93
N ASP A 21 -23.24 -16.07 -41.86
CA ASP A 21 -23.19 -14.99 -40.88
C ASP A 21 -24.44 -14.11 -41.08
N PRO A 22 -25.45 -14.13 -40.19
CA PRO A 22 -26.57 -13.22 -40.30
C PRO A 22 -26.20 -11.95 -39.53
N THR A 23 -25.44 -11.07 -40.19
CA THR A 23 -25.22 -9.67 -39.79
C THR A 23 -26.50 -8.86 -39.98
N LEU A 24 -27.54 -9.23 -39.22
CA LEU A 24 -28.81 -8.52 -39.06
C LEU A 24 -29.08 -8.32 -37.57
N GLY A 25 -28.18 -7.67 -36.83
CA GLY A 25 -28.44 -7.19 -35.46
C GLY A 25 -28.86 -8.24 -34.40
N LEU A 26 -28.82 -9.53 -34.71
CA LEU A 26 -29.29 -10.65 -33.86
C LEU A 26 -28.18 -11.31 -33.04
N GLY A 27 -26.93 -10.81 -33.12
CA GLY A 27 -25.75 -11.41 -32.49
C GLY A 27 -25.14 -10.62 -31.33
N LEU A 28 -25.64 -9.41 -31.04
CA LEU A 28 -25.09 -8.58 -29.96
C LEU A 28 -25.85 -8.85 -28.65
N PRO A 29 -25.13 -9.00 -27.51
CA PRO A 29 -25.79 -9.20 -26.21
C PRO A 29 -26.68 -7.99 -25.89
N SER A 30 -27.84 -8.23 -25.26
CA SER A 30 -28.71 -7.15 -24.81
C SER A 30 -28.02 -6.34 -23.72
N GLU A 31 -28.39 -5.06 -23.59
CA GLU A 31 -27.83 -4.18 -22.55
C GLU A 31 -28.00 -4.77 -21.16
N ARG A 32 -29.19 -5.31 -20.85
CA ARG A 32 -29.46 -5.98 -19.58
C ARG A 32 -28.51 -7.15 -19.29
N VAL A 33 -28.20 -7.96 -20.31
CA VAL A 33 -27.28 -9.10 -20.17
C VAL A 33 -25.85 -8.61 -19.89
N LEU A 34 -25.40 -7.54 -20.56
CA LEU A 34 -24.11 -6.92 -20.30
C LEU A 34 -24.05 -6.35 -18.88
N GLU A 35 -25.08 -5.62 -18.46
CA GLU A 35 -25.16 -5.01 -17.13
C GLU A 35 -25.18 -6.06 -16.01
N ASP A 36 -26.00 -7.10 -16.17
CA ASP A 36 -26.09 -8.20 -15.21
C ASP A 36 -24.77 -8.96 -15.14
N GLY A 37 -24.10 -9.20 -16.28
CA GLY A 37 -22.79 -9.84 -16.33
C GLY A 37 -21.68 -9.03 -15.67
N ALA A 38 -21.59 -7.72 -15.97
CA ALA A 38 -20.60 -6.83 -15.36
C ALA A 38 -20.78 -6.73 -13.84
N ALA A 39 -22.01 -6.54 -13.36
CA ALA A 39 -22.29 -6.51 -11.92
C ALA A 39 -22.04 -7.87 -11.24
N ASN A 40 -22.42 -8.97 -11.88
CA ASN A 40 -22.20 -10.30 -11.32
C ASN A 40 -20.72 -10.67 -11.27
N THR A 41 -19.91 -10.30 -12.28
CA THR A 41 -18.48 -10.59 -12.27
C THR A 41 -17.75 -9.86 -11.14
N LEU A 42 -18.11 -8.61 -10.81
CA LEU A 42 -17.57 -7.93 -9.63
C LEU A 42 -17.97 -8.60 -8.31
N THR A 43 -19.21 -9.09 -8.21
CA THR A 43 -19.72 -9.69 -6.97
C THR A 43 -19.18 -11.10 -6.75
N GLN A 44 -19.15 -11.93 -7.80
CA GLN A 44 -18.91 -13.38 -7.71
C GLN A 44 -17.45 -13.77 -7.94
N ALA A 45 -16.63 -12.93 -8.57
CA ALA A 45 -15.23 -13.25 -8.80
C ALA A 45 -14.49 -13.48 -7.47
N LYS A 46 -13.67 -14.53 -7.44
CA LYS A 46 -12.83 -14.86 -6.28
C LYS A 46 -11.75 -13.82 -6.03
N GLY A 47 -11.33 -13.14 -7.09
CA GLY A 47 -10.42 -12.00 -7.04
C GLY A 47 -10.37 -11.29 -8.39
N PHE A 48 -9.86 -10.08 -8.41
CA PHE A 48 -9.58 -9.32 -9.63
C PHE A 48 -8.61 -8.16 -9.31
N ASP A 49 -8.03 -7.59 -10.36
CA ASP A 49 -7.16 -6.41 -10.29
C ASP A 49 -7.87 -5.19 -10.87
N ILE A 50 -7.71 -4.05 -10.20
CA ILE A 50 -8.05 -2.72 -10.71
C ILE A 50 -6.76 -1.91 -10.79
N ASN A 51 -6.45 -1.38 -11.95
CA ASN A 51 -5.36 -0.41 -12.10
C ASN A 51 -5.86 0.83 -12.85
N GLY A 52 -5.19 1.95 -12.64
CA GLY A 52 -5.54 3.17 -13.35
C GLY A 52 -5.20 4.42 -12.58
N THR A 53 -5.93 5.50 -12.86
CA THR A 53 -5.67 6.80 -12.24
C THR A 53 -6.94 7.47 -11.79
N TYR A 54 -6.84 8.34 -10.78
CA TYR A 54 -7.90 9.25 -10.38
C TYR A 54 -7.30 10.55 -9.83
N SER A 55 -8.09 11.61 -9.77
CA SER A 55 -7.72 12.84 -9.09
C SER A 55 -8.47 12.99 -7.78
N THR A 56 -7.82 13.53 -6.75
CA THR A 56 -8.50 13.92 -5.51
C THR A 56 -9.22 15.26 -5.68
N SER A 57 -10.04 15.64 -4.71
CA SER A 57 -10.65 16.98 -4.66
C SER A 57 -9.62 18.13 -4.61
N ALA A 58 -8.38 17.84 -4.22
CA ALA A 58 -7.26 18.79 -4.25
C ALA A 58 -6.60 18.91 -5.64
N GLY A 59 -7.05 18.13 -6.63
CA GLY A 59 -6.52 18.13 -7.99
C GLY A 59 -5.24 17.31 -8.18
N GLU A 60 -4.80 16.57 -7.16
CA GLU A 60 -3.65 15.69 -7.26
C GLU A 60 -4.02 14.42 -8.04
N LEU A 61 -3.23 14.08 -9.05
CA LEU A 61 -3.38 12.85 -9.83
C LEU A 61 -2.69 11.69 -9.09
N TRP A 62 -3.45 10.64 -8.84
CA TRP A 62 -3.01 9.39 -8.22
C TRP A 62 -3.08 8.26 -9.23
N ALA A 63 -2.04 7.43 -9.25
CA ALA A 63 -2.06 6.12 -9.89
C ALA A 63 -2.33 5.05 -8.83
N ILE A 64 -3.15 4.06 -9.17
CA ILE A 64 -3.48 2.92 -8.30
C ILE A 64 -3.30 1.58 -8.99
N ASP A 65 -3.03 0.58 -8.16
CA ASP A 65 -3.07 -0.84 -8.45
C ASP A 65 -3.69 -1.52 -7.22
N VAL A 66 -4.86 -2.14 -7.39
CA VAL A 66 -5.66 -2.72 -6.31
C VAL A 66 -6.01 -4.16 -6.70
N GLN A 67 -5.41 -5.09 -5.98
CA GLN A 67 -5.68 -6.52 -6.09
C GLN A 67 -6.63 -6.92 -4.98
N LEU A 68 -7.78 -7.46 -5.36
CA LEU A 68 -8.81 -7.88 -4.43
C LEU A 68 -8.96 -9.40 -4.48
N VAL A 69 -9.12 -10.02 -3.31
CA VAL A 69 -9.42 -11.44 -3.12
C VAL A 69 -10.55 -11.56 -2.09
N ARG A 70 -11.63 -12.21 -2.47
CA ARG A 70 -12.78 -12.43 -1.59
C ARG A 70 -12.44 -13.42 -0.47
N PRO A 71 -13.07 -13.27 0.72
CA PRO A 71 -14.13 -12.31 1.03
C PRO A 71 -13.67 -10.90 1.41
N ASN A 72 -12.45 -10.71 1.89
CA ASN A 72 -12.02 -9.46 2.55
C ASN A 72 -10.51 -9.26 2.55
N THR A 73 -9.82 -9.66 1.48
CA THR A 73 -8.37 -9.53 1.34
C THR A 73 -8.04 -8.60 0.19
N GLU A 74 -7.19 -7.60 0.45
CA GLU A 74 -6.83 -6.60 -0.55
C GLU A 74 -5.34 -6.27 -0.45
N ARG A 75 -4.73 -5.98 -1.59
CA ARG A 75 -3.43 -5.33 -1.68
C ARG A 75 -3.59 -4.13 -2.58
N ALA A 76 -3.24 -2.96 -2.07
CA ALA A 76 -3.33 -1.72 -2.82
C ALA A 76 -1.97 -1.03 -2.86
N THR A 77 -1.62 -0.47 -4.01
CA THR A 77 -0.58 0.53 -4.15
C THR A 77 -1.21 1.79 -4.70
N ALA A 78 -0.93 2.93 -4.07
CA ALA A 78 -1.31 4.24 -4.59
C ALA A 78 -0.08 5.16 -4.59
N SER A 79 0.09 5.92 -5.67
CA SER A 79 1.21 6.85 -5.80
C SER A 79 0.83 8.15 -6.46
N THR A 80 1.41 9.25 -5.98
CA THR A 80 1.36 10.58 -6.59
C THR A 80 2.69 11.27 -6.34
N GLY A 81 3.25 11.95 -7.35
CA GLY A 81 4.52 12.67 -7.22
C GLY A 81 5.62 11.86 -6.49
N ASP A 82 6.01 12.30 -5.30
CA ASP A 82 7.01 11.67 -4.44
C ASP A 82 6.42 10.86 -3.27
N GLN A 83 5.10 10.65 -3.26
CA GLN A 83 4.38 9.83 -2.29
C GLN A 83 4.00 8.49 -2.93
N LYS A 84 4.37 7.41 -2.25
CA LYS A 84 3.90 6.05 -2.50
C LYS A 84 3.39 5.46 -1.21
N VAL A 85 2.19 4.88 -1.25
CA VAL A 85 1.64 4.05 -0.18
C VAL A 85 1.36 2.67 -0.72
N GLU A 86 1.77 1.67 0.02
CA GLU A 86 1.34 0.29 -0.19
C GLU A 86 0.54 -0.16 1.03
N ALA A 87 -0.47 -0.97 0.79
CA ALA A 87 -1.32 -1.51 1.82
C ALA A 87 -1.68 -2.96 1.55
N ILE A 88 -1.85 -3.70 2.64
CA ILE A 88 -2.37 -5.06 2.64
C ILE A 88 -3.47 -5.11 3.70
N ILE A 89 -4.70 -5.39 3.30
CA ILE A 89 -5.85 -5.57 4.20
C ILE A 89 -6.17 -7.06 4.23
N LEU A 90 -6.26 -7.62 5.45
CA LEU A 90 -6.65 -8.99 5.73
C LEU A 90 -7.78 -8.95 6.76
N GLY A 91 -9.03 -8.90 6.28
CA GLY A 91 -10.19 -8.70 7.14
C GLY A 91 -10.12 -7.39 7.91
N GLU A 92 -10.07 -7.48 9.24
CA GLU A 92 -10.04 -6.30 10.12
C GLU A 92 -8.61 -5.76 10.37
N THR A 93 -7.58 -6.42 9.85
CA THR A 93 -6.19 -5.98 10.01
C THR A 93 -5.66 -5.37 8.73
N ALA A 94 -5.07 -4.18 8.84
CA ALA A 94 -4.38 -3.54 7.73
C ALA A 94 -2.90 -3.30 8.05
N TYR A 95 -2.08 -3.49 7.03
CA TYR A 95 -0.66 -3.20 7.03
C TYR A 95 -0.38 -2.14 5.99
N PHE A 96 0.45 -1.18 6.33
CA PHE A 96 0.76 -0.05 5.47
C PHE A 96 2.26 0.12 5.36
N ARG A 97 2.70 0.64 4.22
CA ARG A 97 4.08 1.02 3.95
C ARG A 97 4.10 2.34 3.21
N GLY A 98 4.89 3.28 3.69
CA GLY A 98 5.02 4.62 3.12
C GLY A 98 5.22 5.67 4.21
N GLN A 99 6.40 6.29 4.26
CA GLN A 99 6.79 7.16 5.36
C GLN A 99 5.95 8.44 5.44
N LYS A 100 5.69 9.10 4.29
CA LYS A 100 4.80 10.28 4.23
C LYS A 100 3.38 9.95 4.66
N PHE A 101 2.91 8.76 4.26
CA PHE A 101 1.60 8.28 4.66
C PHE A 101 1.55 8.09 6.18
N LEU A 102 2.54 7.43 6.78
CA LEU A 102 2.66 7.31 8.24
C LEU A 102 2.74 8.68 8.95
N ALA A 103 3.57 9.59 8.45
CA ALA A 103 3.76 10.93 9.02
C ALA A 103 2.44 11.70 9.15
N ALA A 104 1.60 11.63 8.12
CA ALA A 104 0.30 12.29 8.10
C ALA A 104 -0.72 11.70 9.11
N ARG A 105 -0.47 10.51 9.67
CA ARG A 105 -1.35 9.88 10.68
C ARG A 105 -0.83 10.03 12.11
N MET A 106 0.48 10.16 12.29
CA MET A 106 1.10 10.27 13.62
C MET A 106 1.04 11.69 14.19
N GLY A 107 0.90 12.73 13.34
CA GLY A 107 0.92 14.13 13.77
C GLY A 107 2.31 14.76 13.69
N SER A 108 2.40 16.06 13.98
CA SER A 108 3.60 16.87 13.74
C SER A 108 4.51 17.08 14.96
N ASP A 109 4.18 16.52 16.13
CA ASP A 109 4.99 16.67 17.32
C ASP A 109 6.36 15.95 17.19
N PRO A 110 7.41 16.43 17.88
CA PRO A 110 8.76 15.88 17.73
C PRO A 110 8.87 14.37 18.03
N LEU A 111 8.08 13.87 18.98
CA LEU A 111 8.12 12.45 19.36
C LEU A 111 7.55 11.60 18.22
N SER A 112 6.37 11.96 17.71
CA SER A 112 5.74 11.32 16.57
C SER A 112 6.62 11.34 15.33
N GLN A 113 7.27 12.47 15.04
CA GLN A 113 8.18 12.58 13.89
C GLN A 113 9.45 11.72 14.05
N ASN A 114 9.95 11.54 15.27
CA ASN A 114 11.05 10.61 15.53
C ASN A 114 10.64 9.16 15.33
N LEU A 115 9.41 8.77 15.70
CA LEU A 115 8.86 7.44 15.42
C LEU A 115 8.69 7.20 13.92
N VAL A 116 8.21 8.20 13.17
CA VAL A 116 8.10 8.16 11.70
C VAL A 116 9.48 7.96 11.05
N LYS A 117 10.50 8.67 11.53
CA LYS A 117 11.88 8.51 11.07
C LYS A 117 12.42 7.12 11.40
N ALA A 118 12.19 6.63 12.62
CA ALA A 118 12.62 5.31 13.05
C ALA A 118 11.94 4.19 12.25
N ALA A 119 10.66 4.32 11.92
CA ALA A 119 9.92 3.36 11.12
C ALA A 119 10.37 3.32 9.65
N GLY A 120 10.79 4.46 9.10
CA GLY A 120 11.28 4.57 7.72
C GLY A 120 10.24 4.06 6.71
N SER A 121 10.68 3.17 5.82
CA SER A 121 9.88 2.49 4.79
C SER A 121 9.33 1.13 5.24
N SER A 122 9.28 0.86 6.53
CA SER A 122 8.79 -0.43 7.06
C SER A 122 7.29 -0.61 6.92
N TRP A 123 6.86 -1.87 6.96
CA TRP A 123 5.45 -2.19 7.18
C TRP A 123 5.05 -1.85 8.61
N TRP A 124 3.88 -1.26 8.77
CA TRP A 124 3.29 -0.96 10.07
C TRP A 124 1.81 -1.31 10.09
N LYS A 125 1.31 -1.71 11.25
CA LYS A 125 -0.08 -2.10 11.47
C LYS A 125 -0.93 -0.85 11.70
N GLY A 126 -2.03 -0.74 10.98
CA GLY A 126 -2.96 0.40 11.06
C GLY A 126 -4.41 -0.02 10.96
N SER A 127 -5.30 0.97 10.95
CA SER A 127 -6.73 0.75 10.73
C SER A 127 -7.01 0.58 9.23
N PRO A 128 -7.80 -0.44 8.82
CA PRO A 128 -8.32 -0.52 7.44
C PRO A 128 -9.08 0.73 7.01
N SER A 129 -9.67 1.47 7.96
CA SER A 129 -10.41 2.72 7.69
C SER A 129 -9.53 3.86 7.13
N PHE A 130 -8.21 3.69 7.06
CA PHE A 130 -7.32 4.66 6.41
C PHE A 130 -7.35 4.57 4.88
N ILE A 131 -7.97 3.54 4.31
CA ILE A 131 -8.20 3.39 2.87
C ILE A 131 -9.69 3.65 2.59
N PRO A 132 -10.03 4.46 1.58
CA PRO A 132 -11.41 4.58 1.13
C PRO A 132 -11.92 3.22 0.61
N PRO A 133 -13.15 2.83 0.92
CA PRO A 133 -13.65 1.48 0.66
C PRO A 133 -13.82 1.14 -0.85
N MET A 134 -13.79 2.13 -1.76
CA MET A 134 -13.92 1.94 -3.22
C MET A 134 -15.12 1.08 -3.62
N LYS A 135 -16.20 1.12 -2.84
CA LYS A 135 -17.30 0.15 -2.93
C LYS A 135 -17.99 0.20 -4.28
N GLU A 136 -18.20 1.39 -4.81
CA GLU A 136 -18.81 1.62 -6.12
C GLU A 136 -17.99 1.03 -7.27
N PHE A 137 -16.71 0.72 -7.04
CA PHE A 137 -15.80 0.14 -8.04
C PHE A 137 -15.52 -1.35 -7.81
N THR A 138 -15.75 -1.87 -6.60
CA THR A 138 -15.41 -3.24 -6.21
C THR A 138 -16.61 -4.12 -5.90
N ASP A 139 -17.78 -3.58 -5.58
CA ASP A 139 -19.01 -4.31 -5.28
C ASP A 139 -20.02 -4.19 -6.43
N GLY A 140 -20.50 -5.31 -6.95
CA GLY A 140 -21.35 -5.29 -8.13
C GLY A 140 -22.72 -4.66 -7.93
N ALA A 141 -23.29 -4.73 -6.72
CA ALA A 141 -24.57 -4.09 -6.41
C ALA A 141 -24.42 -2.57 -6.34
N ALA A 142 -23.39 -2.07 -5.64
CA ALA A 142 -23.05 -0.66 -5.60
C ALA A 142 -22.66 -0.12 -6.99
N PHE A 143 -21.88 -0.89 -7.75
CA PHE A 143 -21.49 -0.57 -9.12
C PHE A 143 -22.72 -0.39 -10.01
N ARG A 144 -23.63 -1.37 -10.00
CA ARG A 144 -24.86 -1.32 -10.78
C ARG A 144 -25.71 -0.10 -10.43
N ALA A 145 -25.91 0.16 -9.14
CA ALA A 145 -26.70 1.29 -8.67
C ALA A 145 -26.10 2.65 -9.07
N THR A 146 -24.78 2.72 -9.22
CA THR A 146 -24.06 3.96 -9.51
C THR A 146 -23.93 4.23 -11.01
N PHE A 147 -23.64 3.19 -11.80
CA PHE A 147 -23.17 3.35 -13.18
C PHE A 147 -24.02 2.68 -14.25
N LEU A 148 -24.93 1.76 -13.91
CA LEU A 148 -25.68 0.96 -14.88
C LEU A 148 -27.19 1.22 -14.83
N GLY A 149 -27.95 0.55 -15.71
CA GLY A 149 -29.40 0.65 -15.77
C GLY A 149 -29.84 2.02 -16.23
N SER A 150 -30.70 2.68 -15.46
CA SER A 150 -31.22 4.02 -15.81
C SER A 150 -30.14 5.12 -15.85
N ALA A 151 -28.93 4.84 -15.37
CA ALA A 151 -27.80 5.76 -15.49
C ALA A 151 -27.25 5.82 -16.93
N ASN A 152 -27.46 4.76 -17.72
CA ASN A 152 -27.02 4.66 -19.10
C ASN A 152 -27.96 5.42 -20.03
N THR A 153 -27.38 6.17 -20.95
CA THR A 153 -28.12 6.98 -21.94
C THR A 153 -27.79 6.60 -23.37
N GLN A 154 -26.63 5.99 -23.60
CA GLN A 154 -26.13 5.63 -24.91
C GLN A 154 -25.36 4.31 -24.86
N ARG A 155 -25.44 3.55 -25.95
CA ARG A 155 -24.66 2.34 -26.18
C ARG A 155 -23.82 2.51 -27.45
N GLN A 156 -22.56 2.10 -27.38
CA GLN A 156 -21.67 2.00 -28.54
C GLN A 156 -21.03 0.61 -28.58
N ASP A 157 -21.29 -0.13 -29.65
CA ASP A 157 -20.69 -1.44 -29.87
C ASP A 157 -19.33 -1.34 -30.58
N HIS A 158 -18.65 -2.48 -30.71
CA HIS A 158 -17.35 -2.62 -31.41
C HIS A 158 -16.23 -1.73 -30.86
N GLN A 159 -16.26 -1.47 -29.56
CA GLN A 159 -15.17 -0.79 -28.85
C GLN A 159 -14.06 -1.78 -28.54
N THR A 160 -12.92 -1.28 -28.08
CA THR A 160 -11.79 -2.12 -27.64
C THR A 160 -11.17 -1.53 -26.39
N VAL A 161 -10.90 -2.37 -25.39
CA VAL A 161 -10.15 -2.03 -24.18
C VAL A 161 -9.01 -3.04 -24.04
N ASP A 162 -7.77 -2.56 -24.01
CA ASP A 162 -6.57 -3.40 -23.88
C ASP A 162 -6.53 -4.59 -24.86
N GLY A 163 -7.01 -4.36 -26.09
CA GLY A 163 -7.10 -5.38 -27.14
C GLY A 163 -8.30 -6.32 -27.06
N GLN A 164 -9.17 -6.19 -26.05
CA GLN A 164 -10.39 -7.00 -25.89
C GLN A 164 -11.62 -6.29 -26.50
N PRO A 165 -12.46 -7.00 -27.28
CA PRO A 165 -13.69 -6.44 -27.82
C PRO A 165 -14.70 -6.08 -26.72
N ALA A 166 -15.17 -4.83 -26.74
CA ALA A 166 -16.00 -4.25 -25.71
C ALA A 166 -17.26 -3.57 -26.27
N VAL A 167 -18.27 -3.47 -25.42
CA VAL A 167 -19.41 -2.54 -25.57
C VAL A 167 -19.22 -1.42 -24.56
N GLN A 168 -19.36 -0.17 -25.00
CA GLN A 168 -19.42 0.99 -24.12
C GLN A 168 -20.87 1.33 -23.82
N LEU A 169 -21.20 1.41 -22.53
CA LEU A 169 -22.42 2.01 -22.01
C LEU A 169 -22.05 3.37 -21.42
N SER A 170 -22.56 4.44 -22.03
CA SER A 170 -22.26 5.82 -21.65
C SER A 170 -23.44 6.40 -20.87
N GLY A 171 -23.14 6.91 -19.68
CA GLY A 171 -24.09 7.56 -18.78
C GLY A 171 -23.66 8.96 -18.36
N THR A 172 -24.45 9.57 -17.48
CA THR A 172 -24.16 10.91 -16.93
C THR A 172 -22.96 10.91 -15.98
N ARG A 173 -22.68 9.76 -15.33
CA ARG A 173 -21.59 9.60 -14.35
C ARG A 173 -20.31 9.04 -14.94
N ALA A 174 -20.42 8.08 -15.86
CA ALA A 174 -19.26 7.36 -16.38
C ALA A 174 -19.51 6.80 -17.78
N ASP A 175 -18.43 6.47 -18.47
CA ASP A 175 -18.39 5.47 -19.54
C ASP A 175 -17.97 4.13 -18.95
N VAL A 176 -18.78 3.10 -19.18
CA VAL A 176 -18.54 1.73 -18.71
C VAL A 176 -18.28 0.83 -19.90
N PHE A 177 -17.15 0.14 -19.91
CA PHE A 177 -16.75 -0.77 -20.99
C PHE A 177 -16.83 -2.20 -20.50
N ILE A 178 -17.61 -3.03 -21.19
CA ILE A 178 -17.93 -4.41 -20.81
C ILE A 178 -17.51 -5.34 -21.95
N ALA A 179 -16.90 -6.48 -21.62
CA ALA A 179 -16.53 -7.48 -22.61
C ALA A 179 -17.75 -7.96 -23.40
N THR A 180 -17.58 -8.20 -24.70
CA THR A 180 -18.67 -8.66 -25.60
C THR A 180 -19.02 -10.14 -25.44
N THR A 181 -18.19 -10.92 -24.73
CA THR A 181 -18.38 -12.37 -24.52
C THR A 181 -18.68 -12.71 -23.07
N PRO A 182 -19.49 -13.75 -22.79
CA PRO A 182 -19.67 -14.27 -21.42
C PRO A 182 -18.33 -14.55 -20.72
N PRO A 183 -18.21 -14.29 -19.41
CA PRO A 183 -19.28 -13.85 -18.50
C PRO A 183 -19.55 -12.32 -18.51
N TYR A 184 -19.10 -11.61 -19.54
CA TYR A 184 -19.25 -10.15 -19.71
C TYR A 184 -18.54 -9.37 -18.58
N HIS A 185 -17.24 -9.65 -18.42
CA HIS A 185 -16.41 -8.93 -17.46
C HIS A 185 -16.45 -7.43 -17.68
N LEU A 186 -16.53 -6.68 -16.59
CA LEU A 186 -16.19 -5.26 -16.61
C LEU A 186 -14.73 -5.11 -17.04
N LEU A 187 -14.44 -4.22 -17.98
CA LEU A 187 -13.10 -4.00 -18.51
C LEU A 187 -12.55 -2.62 -18.14
N ARG A 188 -13.38 -1.58 -18.21
CA ARG A 188 -12.96 -0.21 -17.87
C ARG A 188 -14.12 0.64 -17.38
N VAL A 189 -13.82 1.57 -16.49
CA VAL A 189 -14.74 2.61 -16.02
C VAL A 189 -14.02 3.94 -16.12
N HIS A 190 -14.62 4.88 -16.84
CA HIS A 190 -14.09 6.24 -16.97
C HIS A 190 -15.12 7.25 -16.49
N LEU A 191 -14.87 7.93 -15.37
CA LEU A 191 -15.76 8.94 -14.84
C LEU A 191 -15.82 10.16 -15.77
N LYS A 192 -17.02 10.70 -15.96
CA LYS A 192 -17.21 11.94 -16.72
C LYS A 192 -16.54 13.11 -15.99
N LYS A 193 -16.22 14.15 -16.76
CA LYS A 193 -15.67 15.39 -16.23
C LYS A 193 -16.57 15.93 -15.10
N ASP A 194 -15.94 16.45 -14.04
CA ASP A 194 -16.58 17.05 -12.86
C ASP A 194 -17.46 16.08 -12.03
N VAL A 195 -17.46 14.78 -12.36
CA VAL A 195 -18.09 13.74 -11.54
C VAL A 195 -17.12 13.23 -10.49
N VAL A 196 -17.59 13.18 -9.25
CA VAL A 196 -16.86 12.61 -8.11
C VAL A 196 -17.64 11.42 -7.57
N VAL A 197 -16.95 10.29 -7.41
CA VAL A 197 -17.46 9.08 -6.76
C VAL A 197 -16.43 8.63 -5.74
N ASP A 198 -16.83 8.41 -4.49
CA ASP A 198 -15.94 8.04 -3.37
C ASP A 198 -14.68 8.93 -3.25
N ALA A 199 -14.86 10.25 -3.37
CA ALA A 199 -13.79 11.27 -3.39
C ALA A 199 -12.79 11.18 -4.57
N MET A 200 -13.09 10.36 -5.58
CA MET A 200 -12.30 10.20 -6.81
C MET A 200 -12.96 10.94 -7.96
N ALA A 201 -12.23 11.90 -8.54
CA ALA A 201 -12.62 12.64 -9.74
C ALA A 201 -11.83 12.14 -10.95
N GLY A 202 -12.46 12.09 -12.12
CA GLY A 202 -11.79 11.66 -13.36
C GLY A 202 -11.15 10.28 -13.26
N ALA A 203 -11.73 9.38 -12.46
CA ALA A 203 -11.23 8.03 -12.32
C ALA A 203 -11.31 7.29 -13.65
N ASP A 204 -10.22 6.65 -14.02
CA ASP A 204 -10.08 5.83 -15.21
C ASP A 204 -9.45 4.51 -14.80
N PHE A 205 -10.30 3.51 -14.59
CA PHE A 205 -9.95 2.24 -13.97
C PHE A 205 -10.16 1.10 -14.95
N HIS A 206 -9.14 0.27 -15.08
CA HIS A 206 -9.11 -0.93 -15.90
C HIS A 206 -9.17 -2.16 -15.00
N TYR A 207 -9.97 -3.14 -15.40
CA TYR A 207 -10.25 -4.35 -14.65
C TYR A 207 -9.67 -5.56 -15.38
N LYS A 208 -8.94 -6.41 -14.65
CA LYS A 208 -8.30 -7.60 -15.22
C LYS A 208 -8.14 -8.73 -14.21
N ASP A 209 -7.61 -9.85 -14.67
CA ASP A 209 -7.21 -10.99 -13.82
C ASP A 209 -8.33 -11.52 -12.91
N PHE A 210 -9.57 -11.57 -13.44
CA PHE A 210 -10.70 -12.14 -12.73
C PHE A 210 -10.43 -13.60 -12.32
N ASP A 211 -10.85 -13.96 -11.11
CA ASP A 211 -10.67 -15.25 -10.44
C ASP A 211 -9.21 -15.66 -10.16
N ARG A 212 -8.27 -14.74 -10.29
CA ARG A 212 -6.86 -14.98 -9.94
C ARG A 212 -6.66 -15.05 -8.42
N ASP A 213 -5.88 -16.02 -7.98
CA ASP A 213 -5.31 -16.04 -6.62
C ASP A 213 -4.03 -15.20 -6.59
N PHE A 214 -4.12 -14.02 -5.97
CA PHE A 214 -2.99 -13.09 -5.79
C PHE A 214 -2.06 -13.48 -4.65
N ARG A 215 -2.38 -14.51 -3.85
CA ARG A 215 -1.59 -15.00 -2.71
C ARG A 215 -1.18 -13.87 -1.76
N ILE A 216 -2.13 -12.99 -1.45
CA ILE A 216 -1.91 -11.86 -0.56
C ILE A 216 -1.78 -12.38 0.87
N SER A 217 -0.67 -12.05 1.53
CA SER A 217 -0.36 -12.47 2.89
C SER A 217 0.14 -11.30 3.72
N ALA A 218 0.11 -11.45 5.04
CA ALA A 218 0.66 -10.46 5.96
C ALA A 218 2.17 -10.30 5.74
N PRO A 219 2.73 -9.09 5.91
CA PRO A 219 4.17 -8.91 5.99
C PRO A 219 4.72 -9.54 7.27
N THR A 220 5.99 -9.95 7.25
CA THR A 220 6.68 -10.56 8.41
C THR A 220 7.24 -9.52 9.39
N ASP A 221 7.76 -8.41 8.86
CA ASP A 221 8.46 -7.37 9.63
C ASP A 221 7.58 -6.14 9.80
N VAL A 222 6.65 -6.25 10.75
CA VAL A 222 5.61 -5.23 10.98
C VAL A 222 5.84 -4.49 12.30
N ILE A 223 5.82 -3.16 12.22
CA ILE A 223 5.74 -2.28 13.39
C ILE A 223 4.29 -2.18 13.86
N ASP A 224 4.04 -2.48 15.12
CA ASP A 224 2.78 -2.26 15.80
C ASP A 224 2.97 -1.16 16.85
N PHE A 225 2.43 0.03 16.61
CA PHE A 225 2.57 1.16 17.54
C PHE A 225 1.82 0.96 18.87
N SER A 226 0.95 -0.05 18.98
CA SER A 226 0.38 -0.48 20.27
C SER A 226 1.32 -1.39 21.06
N ASN A 227 2.33 -1.96 20.39
CA ASN A 227 3.39 -2.77 20.98
C ASN A 227 4.77 -2.23 20.57
N LEU A 228 5.28 -1.27 21.34
CA LEU A 228 6.55 -0.58 21.05
C LEU A 228 7.77 -1.51 20.98
N SER A 229 7.69 -2.75 21.47
CA SER A 229 8.77 -3.74 21.28
C SER A 229 8.98 -4.17 19.82
N THR A 230 8.05 -3.86 18.92
CA THR A 230 8.15 -4.12 17.48
C THR A 230 8.93 -3.04 16.71
N LEU A 231 9.12 -1.87 17.33
CA LEU A 231 9.95 -0.80 16.78
C LEU A 231 11.41 -1.23 16.72
N PRO A 232 12.23 -0.63 15.84
CA PRO A 232 13.68 -0.72 15.99
C PRO A 232 14.13 -0.14 17.35
N PRO A 233 15.36 -0.43 17.80
CA PRO A 233 15.95 0.24 18.96
C PRO A 233 15.85 1.77 18.87
N ILE A 234 15.33 2.38 19.94
CA ILE A 234 15.20 3.83 20.09
C ILE A 234 15.69 4.19 21.48
N TYR A 235 16.96 4.62 21.58
CA TYR A 235 17.54 5.02 22.84
C TYR A 235 17.25 6.49 23.15
N THR A 236 16.93 6.73 24.42
CA THR A 236 16.95 8.04 25.04
C THR A 236 17.99 8.08 26.16
N VAL A 237 18.58 9.25 26.39
CA VAL A 237 19.53 9.48 27.48
C VAL A 237 18.74 9.75 28.76
N VAL A 238 18.94 8.93 29.78
CA VAL A 238 18.30 9.08 31.10
C VAL A 238 19.15 9.97 32.00
N SER A 239 20.45 9.74 32.02
CA SER A 239 21.40 10.52 32.80
C SER A 239 22.79 10.46 32.18
N VAL A 240 23.60 11.47 32.49
CA VAL A 240 25.02 11.54 32.13
C VAL A 240 25.84 11.55 33.42
N ASP A 241 26.81 10.65 33.52
CA ASP A 241 27.79 10.59 34.61
C ASP A 241 29.12 11.16 34.12
N THR A 242 29.53 12.24 34.77
CA THR A 242 30.77 12.98 34.53
C THR A 242 31.78 12.84 35.67
N SER A 243 31.52 11.96 36.65
CA SER A 243 32.38 11.77 37.84
C SER A 243 33.82 11.40 37.51
N ARG A 244 34.07 10.85 36.31
CA ARG A 244 35.41 10.47 35.81
C ARG A 244 35.94 11.41 34.73
N CYS A 245 35.39 12.62 34.63
CA CYS A 245 35.88 13.64 33.71
C CYS A 245 37.17 14.27 34.24
N ALA A 246 38.30 13.58 34.05
CA ALA A 246 39.65 14.05 34.32
C ALA A 246 40.41 14.30 32.99
N ARG A 247 41.74 14.08 32.94
CA ARG A 247 42.52 14.06 31.68
C ARG A 247 42.98 12.62 31.41
N PRO A 248 42.35 11.87 30.47
CA PRO A 248 41.23 12.25 29.60
C PRO A 248 39.88 12.31 30.34
N CYS A 249 38.91 13.02 29.77
CA CYS A 249 37.58 13.18 30.36
C CYS A 249 36.73 11.97 30.01
N VAL A 250 36.57 11.02 30.94
CA VAL A 250 35.74 9.84 30.74
C VAL A 250 34.31 10.18 31.13
N VAL A 251 33.39 10.01 30.19
CA VAL A 251 31.97 10.26 30.36
C VAL A 251 31.19 8.98 30.10
N SER A 252 30.08 8.82 30.80
CA SER A 252 29.15 7.73 30.52
C SER A 252 27.71 8.21 30.58
N ALA A 253 26.81 7.52 29.88
CA ALA A 253 25.39 7.80 29.90
C ALA A 253 24.62 6.53 30.18
N LEU A 254 23.65 6.63 31.09
CA LEU A 254 22.60 5.63 31.23
C LEU A 254 21.56 5.88 30.15
N LEU A 255 21.32 4.88 29.33
CA LEU A 255 20.35 4.91 28.25
C LEU A 255 19.16 4.03 28.60
N ARG A 256 18.00 4.38 28.04
CA ARG A 256 16.79 3.53 28.05
C ARG A 256 16.35 3.27 26.62
N ASN A 257 16.12 2.01 26.28
CA ASN A 257 15.52 1.66 24.99
C ASN A 257 14.00 1.78 25.07
N LEU A 258 13.42 2.54 24.15
CA LEU A 258 11.97 2.76 23.99
C LEU A 258 11.38 1.93 22.84
N GLY A 259 12.20 1.20 22.10
CA GLY A 259 11.80 0.29 21.03
C GLY A 259 12.20 -1.17 21.31
N GLY A 260 12.17 -2.02 20.28
CA GLY A 260 12.67 -3.39 20.35
C GLY A 260 14.19 -3.49 20.34
N ALA A 261 14.72 -4.71 20.38
CA ALA A 261 16.17 -4.98 20.33
C ALA A 261 16.70 -5.23 18.90
N THR A 262 15.83 -5.21 17.88
CA THR A 262 16.16 -5.65 16.52
C THR A 262 15.46 -4.79 15.47
N GLY A 263 15.91 -4.90 14.22
CA GLY A 263 15.24 -4.29 13.07
C GLY A 263 15.79 -2.92 12.67
N ALA A 264 16.78 -2.38 13.39
CA ALA A 264 17.51 -1.21 12.94
C ALA A 264 18.53 -1.58 11.83
N ILE A 265 18.79 -0.65 10.91
CA ILE A 265 19.79 -0.80 9.82
C ILE A 265 21.24 -0.76 10.31
N GLY A 266 21.44 -0.40 11.59
CA GLY A 266 22.72 -0.36 12.26
C GLY A 266 22.52 -0.13 13.76
N PRO A 267 23.61 -0.19 14.55
CA PRO A 267 23.52 0.07 15.98
C PRO A 267 23.27 1.57 16.24
N SER A 268 22.55 1.88 17.32
CA SER A 268 22.43 3.25 17.79
C SER A 268 23.78 3.78 18.28
N THR A 269 23.95 5.09 18.20
CA THR A 269 25.16 5.78 18.69
C THR A 269 24.79 6.86 19.69
N VAL A 270 25.68 7.14 20.62
CA VAL A 270 25.56 8.26 21.55
C VAL A 270 26.77 9.16 21.35
N THR A 271 26.50 10.41 21.00
CA THR A 271 27.52 11.44 20.90
C THR A 271 27.52 12.24 22.19
N PHE A 272 28.67 12.28 22.85
CA PHE A 272 28.94 13.12 24.00
C PHE A 272 29.65 14.38 23.54
N SER A 273 29.21 15.53 24.05
CA SER A 273 29.81 16.84 23.76
C SER A 273 30.13 17.54 25.07
N LEU A 274 31.39 17.95 25.22
CA LEU A 274 31.85 18.82 26.30
C LEU A 274 31.87 20.26 25.78
N ALA A 275 31.15 21.17 26.42
CA ALA A 275 31.13 22.59 26.05
C ALA A 275 31.49 23.48 27.24
N ALA A 276 32.17 24.60 26.97
CA ALA A 276 32.41 25.64 27.97
C ALA A 276 31.07 26.25 28.40
N ALA A 277 30.80 26.31 29.72
CA ALA A 277 29.47 26.70 30.21
C ALA A 277 29.09 28.14 29.87
N ILE A 278 30.08 29.03 29.73
CA ILE A 278 29.84 30.46 29.49
C ILE A 278 29.64 30.75 27.99
N SER A 279 30.53 30.22 27.15
CA SER A 279 30.52 30.53 25.71
C SER A 279 29.70 29.54 24.88
N GLY A 280 29.37 28.37 25.43
CA GLY A 280 28.76 27.26 24.68
C GLY A 280 29.70 26.61 23.67
N THR A 281 30.98 27.02 23.63
CA THR A 281 31.96 26.49 22.67
C THR A 281 32.24 25.03 22.96
N VAL A 282 32.12 24.17 21.94
CA VAL A 282 32.44 22.75 22.05
C VAL A 282 33.96 22.57 22.21
N LEU A 283 34.37 22.03 23.36
CA LEU A 283 35.76 21.77 23.74
C LEU A 283 36.24 20.42 23.23
N GLY A 284 35.32 19.47 23.05
CA GLY A 284 35.61 18.15 22.51
C GLY A 284 34.36 17.29 22.44
N THR A 285 34.43 16.24 21.64
CA THR A 285 33.36 15.25 21.49
C THR A 285 33.92 13.85 21.47
N CYS A 286 33.11 12.87 21.87
CA CYS A 286 33.38 11.47 21.62
C CYS A 286 32.07 10.76 21.28
N GLN A 287 32.17 9.62 20.59
CA GLN A 287 31.01 8.82 20.21
C GLN A 287 31.17 7.39 20.73
N ALA A 288 30.09 6.83 21.24
CA ALA A 288 30.00 5.43 21.64
C ALA A 288 28.88 4.73 20.88
N THR A 289 29.12 3.49 20.48
CA THR A 289 28.11 2.61 19.88
C THR A 289 27.39 1.83 20.97
N VAL A 290 26.07 1.72 20.86
CA VAL A 290 25.27 0.85 21.73
C VAL A 290 25.29 -0.56 21.14
N ALA A 291 25.97 -1.49 21.81
CA ALA A 291 26.02 -2.90 21.40
C ALA A 291 26.32 -3.81 22.60
N PRO A 292 25.60 -4.93 22.78
CA PRO A 292 24.39 -5.31 22.04
C PRO A 292 23.19 -4.41 22.39
N ASP A 293 22.19 -4.39 21.51
CA ASP A 293 20.90 -3.76 21.83
C ASP A 293 20.21 -4.50 23.00
N VAL A 294 19.53 -3.74 23.85
CA VAL A 294 18.71 -4.29 24.95
C VAL A 294 17.24 -4.26 24.57
N GLY A 295 16.42 -5.13 25.15
CA GLY A 295 14.98 -5.18 24.89
C GLY A 295 14.24 -3.90 25.27
N TYR A 296 12.98 -3.83 24.86
CA TYR A 296 12.07 -2.73 25.20
C TYR A 296 12.06 -2.45 26.70
N ASN A 297 12.16 -1.15 27.02
CA ASN A 297 12.23 -0.63 28.38
C ASN A 297 13.49 -1.03 29.18
N GLY A 298 14.41 -1.77 28.56
CA GLY A 298 15.71 -2.11 29.11
C GLY A 298 16.63 -0.91 29.17
N THR A 299 17.58 -0.95 30.10
CA THR A 299 18.63 0.06 30.24
C THR A 299 19.99 -0.50 29.89
N THR A 300 20.88 0.37 29.42
CA THR A 300 22.28 0.04 29.16
C THR A 300 23.14 1.28 29.39
N THR A 301 24.43 1.08 29.63
CA THR A 301 25.38 2.18 29.82
C THR A 301 26.42 2.15 28.71
N VAL A 302 26.65 3.31 28.11
CA VAL A 302 27.77 3.50 27.17
C VAL A 302 28.72 4.56 27.71
N SER A 303 29.99 4.45 27.37
CA SER A 303 31.02 5.38 27.78
C SER A 303 32.00 5.65 26.65
N CYS A 304 32.54 6.86 26.60
CA CYS A 304 33.69 7.19 25.77
C CYS A 304 34.58 8.22 26.48
N SER A 305 35.79 8.42 25.95
CA SER A 305 36.75 9.40 26.47
C SER A 305 36.80 10.59 25.53
N ILE A 306 36.64 11.80 26.08
CA ILE A 306 36.83 13.05 25.35
C ILE A 306 38.28 13.49 25.54
N ASP A 307 39.01 13.58 24.43
CA ASP A 307 40.33 14.17 24.41
C ASP A 307 40.21 15.69 24.48
N VAL A 308 40.58 16.25 25.63
CA VAL A 308 40.53 17.70 25.88
C VAL A 308 41.95 18.24 25.75
N THR A 309 42.18 19.11 24.77
CA THR A 309 43.50 19.71 24.49
C THR A 309 43.90 20.78 25.51
N SER A 310 42.96 21.24 26.34
CA SER A 310 43.16 22.17 27.45
C SER A 310 42.39 21.70 28.71
N GLN A 311 42.68 22.26 29.89
CA GLN A 311 41.91 21.93 31.10
C GLN A 311 40.47 22.40 30.89
N PRO A 312 39.43 21.58 31.14
CA PRO A 312 38.07 22.07 31.13
C PRO A 312 37.98 23.27 32.09
N GLU A 313 37.37 24.37 31.66
CA GLU A 313 37.07 25.49 32.55
C GLU A 313 36.29 24.97 33.77
N ASN A 314 36.40 25.62 34.94
CA ASN A 314 35.73 25.20 36.19
C ASN A 314 34.20 25.04 36.07
N ALA A 315 33.61 25.48 34.95
CA ALA A 315 32.25 25.18 34.54
C ALA A 315 32.26 24.69 33.08
N ALA A 316 32.29 23.38 32.87
CA ALA A 316 32.04 22.76 31.57
C ALA A 316 30.79 21.88 31.67
N VAL A 317 29.98 21.88 30.61
CA VAL A 317 28.74 21.11 30.54
C VAL A 317 28.95 19.94 29.58
N VAL A 318 28.64 18.74 30.06
CA VAL A 318 28.59 17.55 29.20
C VAL A 318 27.14 17.28 28.82
N THR A 319 26.90 17.15 27.52
CA THR A 319 25.63 16.66 26.98
C THR A 319 25.85 15.33 26.28
N ALA A 320 24.81 14.49 26.24
CA ALA A 320 24.79 13.26 25.46
C ALA A 320 23.54 13.27 24.58
N THR A 321 23.70 12.89 23.32
CA THR A 321 22.59 12.79 22.36
C THR A 321 22.63 11.44 21.68
N ALA A 322 21.51 10.71 21.72
CA ALA A 322 21.36 9.44 21.03
C ALA A 322 20.92 9.66 19.58
N SER A 323 21.58 8.97 18.65
CA SER A 323 21.20 8.85 17.24
C SER A 323 20.78 7.40 16.97
N ASN A 324 19.52 7.24 16.55
CA ASN A 324 18.90 5.94 16.32
C ASN A 324 18.67 5.79 14.80
N PRO A 325 19.30 4.82 14.14
CA PRO A 325 19.27 4.73 12.68
C PRO A 325 17.94 4.20 12.12
N GLY A 326 17.06 3.61 12.94
CA GLY A 326 15.74 3.13 12.49
C GLY A 326 15.83 2.00 11.46
N ARG A 327 14.73 1.70 10.76
CA ARG A 327 14.61 0.60 9.80
C ARG A 327 14.97 0.95 8.34
N GLY A 328 15.31 2.21 8.04
CA GLY A 328 15.57 2.70 6.67
C GLY A 328 14.32 3.22 5.98
#